data_AF-A0A1V5QMQ9-F1
#
_entry.id   AF-A0A1V5QMQ9-F1
#
_cell.length_a   1.000
_cell.length_b   1.000
_cell.length_c   1.000
_cell.angle_alpha   90.00
_cell.angle_beta   90.00
_cell.angle_gamma   90.00
#
_symmetry.space_group_name_H-M   'P 1'
#
loop_
_entity.id
_entity.type
_entity.pdbx_description
1 polymer ?
#
loop_
_entity_poly.entity_id
_entity_poly.type
_entity_poly.pdbx_seq_one_letter_code
_entity_poly.pdbx_strand_id
1 'polypeptide(L)'
;MGPYGGGELHGMPTPVVDQLATEGMRLTQFRVGPSCTPSRAALMTGQYSIRNVLSQFIVPGTPDTLPASACTMGKLFKNTRWT
;
A
#
# COMPACT_ATOMS: atom_id res chain seq x y z
N MET A 1 11.96 -6.02 -9.55
CA MET A 1 12.17 -4.69 -10.21
C MET A 1 13.66 -4.42 -10.29
N GLY A 2 14.09 -3.63 -11.27
CA GLY A 2 15.50 -3.30 -11.52
C GLY A 2 16.29 -2.88 -10.28
N PRO A 3 15.79 -2.00 -9.39
CA PRO A 3 16.58 -1.51 -8.26
C PRO A 3 16.81 -2.56 -7.17
N TYR A 4 16.22 -3.75 -7.29
CA TYR A 4 16.35 -4.85 -6.33
C TYR A 4 17.01 -6.08 -6.97
N GLY A 5 17.78 -5.89 -8.06
CA GLY A 5 18.43 -6.98 -8.80
C GLY A 5 17.52 -7.71 -9.79
N GLY A 6 16.26 -7.28 -9.94
CA GLY A 6 15.34 -7.74 -10.98
C GLY A 6 15.51 -6.95 -12.28
N GLY A 7 14.40 -6.72 -13.00
CA GLY A 7 14.39 -5.78 -14.13
C GLY A 7 14.83 -6.42 -15.44
N GLU A 8 15.63 -5.69 -16.20
CA GLU A 8 16.23 -6.15 -17.47
C GLU A 8 17.01 -7.46 -17.31
N LEU A 9 17.74 -7.62 -16.20
CA LEU A 9 18.48 -8.84 -15.86
C LEU A 9 17.59 -10.10 -15.80
N HIS A 10 16.29 -9.93 -15.56
CA HIS A 10 15.29 -11.01 -15.49
C HIS A 10 14.28 -10.95 -16.65
N GLY A 11 14.57 -10.20 -17.71
CA GLY A 11 13.71 -10.09 -18.90
C GLY A 11 12.45 -9.22 -18.73
N MET A 12 12.37 -8.42 -17.65
CA MET A 12 11.24 -7.52 -17.39
C MET A 12 11.75 -6.12 -17.01
N PRO A 13 12.20 -5.30 -17.99
CA PRO A 13 12.72 -3.96 -17.74
C PRO A 13 11.73 -3.07 -16.98
N THR A 14 12.22 -2.26 -16.04
CA THR A 14 11.40 -1.33 -15.22
C THR A 14 11.92 0.11 -15.23
N PRO A 15 12.16 0.72 -16.41
CA PRO A 15 12.97 1.95 -16.53
C PRO A 15 12.45 3.13 -15.69
N VAL A 16 11.13 3.30 -15.58
CA VAL A 16 10.52 4.38 -14.78
C VAL A 16 10.75 4.19 -13.28
N VAL A 17 10.70 2.94 -12.80
CA VAL A 17 10.97 2.63 -11.39
C VAL A 17 12.47 2.72 -11.09
N ASP A 18 13.30 2.37 -12.06
CA ASP A 18 14.75 2.45 -11.97
C ASP A 18 15.19 3.91 -11.81
N GLN A 19 14.64 4.81 -12.63
CA GLN A 19 14.85 6.26 -12.51
C GLN A 19 14.38 6.80 -11.15
N LEU A 20 13.15 6.45 -10.72
CA LEU A 20 12.61 6.87 -9.42
C LEU A 20 13.52 6.45 -8.24
N ALA A 21 14.12 5.26 -8.33
CA ALA A 21 15.03 4.76 -7.30
C ALA A 21 16.40 5.46 -7.31
N THR A 22 16.84 5.97 -8.46
CA THR A 22 18.08 6.76 -8.59
C THR A 22 17.90 8.20 -8.13
N GLU A 23 16.75 8.81 -8.40
CA GLU A 23 16.44 10.19 -8.02
C GLU A 23 15.94 10.32 -6.57
N GLY A 24 15.45 9.22 -5.99
CA GLY A 24 14.79 9.20 -4.69
C GLY A 24 15.46 8.31 -3.65
N MET A 25 14.63 7.82 -2.72
CA MET A 25 15.05 6.90 -1.66
C MET A 25 14.57 5.47 -1.96
N ARG A 26 15.47 4.49 -1.80
CA ARG A 26 15.16 3.06 -1.91
C ARG A 26 15.05 2.41 -0.53
N LEU A 27 13.88 1.88 -0.19
CA LEU A 27 13.67 1.15 1.06
C LEU A 27 14.14 -0.30 0.90
N THR A 28 15.06 -0.76 1.74
CA THR A 28 15.55 -2.16 1.74
C THR A 28 14.75 -3.07 2.66
N GLN A 29 13.94 -2.49 3.56
CA GLN A 29 13.12 -3.22 4.55
C GLN A 29 11.71 -2.63 4.69
N PHE A 30 10.96 -2.55 3.59
CA PHE A 30 9.54 -2.19 3.61
C PHE A 30 8.67 -3.41 3.95
N ARG A 31 7.81 -3.32 4.97
CA ARG A 31 7.00 -4.45 5.48
C ARG A 31 5.51 -4.16 5.39
N VAL A 32 4.73 -5.19 5.02
CA VAL A 32 3.27 -5.12 4.87
C VAL A 32 2.61 -6.42 5.34
N GLY A 33 1.29 -6.38 5.51
CA GLY A 33 0.49 -7.60 5.69
C GLY A 33 0.48 -8.47 4.43
N PRO A 34 0.31 -9.79 4.55
CA PRO A 34 0.46 -10.74 3.44
C PRO A 34 -0.73 -10.79 2.46
N SER A 35 -1.77 -9.97 2.66
CA SER A 35 -2.97 -9.97 1.83
C SER A 35 -3.42 -8.56 1.47
N CYS A 36 -4.14 -8.44 0.34
CA CYS A 36 -4.56 -7.17 -0.23
C CYS A 36 -5.41 -6.33 0.73
N THR A 37 -6.40 -6.96 1.39
CA THR A 37 -7.30 -6.29 2.33
C THR A 37 -6.56 -5.76 3.57
N PRO A 38 -5.87 -6.60 4.37
CA PRO A 38 -5.19 -6.10 5.56
C PRO A 38 -4.08 -5.09 5.24
N SER A 39 -3.35 -5.31 4.13
CA SER A 39 -2.28 -4.38 3.70
C SER A 39 -2.85 -3.01 3.32
N ARG A 40 -3.92 -2.96 2.52
CA ARG A 40 -4.57 -1.69 2.11
C ARG A 40 -5.24 -0.98 3.29
N ALA A 41 -5.88 -1.73 4.19
CA ALA A 41 -6.47 -1.15 5.40
C ALA A 41 -5.38 -0.47 6.24
N ALA A 42 -4.26 -1.16 6.48
CA ALA A 42 -3.15 -0.61 7.26
C ALA A 42 -2.50 0.61 6.60
N LEU A 43 -2.29 0.57 5.27
CA LEU A 43 -1.75 1.69 4.52
C LEU A 43 -2.65 2.93 4.60
N MET A 44 -3.97 2.75 4.45
CA MET A 44 -4.90 3.88 4.44
C MET A 44 -5.11 4.51 5.81
N THR A 45 -5.13 3.73 6.89
CA THR A 45 -5.46 4.23 8.23
C THR A 45 -4.23 4.44 9.13
N GLY A 46 -3.05 3.96 8.74
CA GLY A 46 -1.85 3.98 9.59
C GLY A 46 -1.97 3.09 10.83
N GLN A 47 -2.88 2.11 10.84
CA GLN A 47 -3.15 1.23 11.97
C GLN A 47 -3.01 -0.24 11.57
N TYR A 48 -2.66 -1.11 12.52
CA TYR A 48 -2.77 -2.55 12.28
C TYR A 48 -4.19 -2.93 11.88
N SER A 49 -4.31 -3.77 10.85
CA SER A 49 -5.59 -4.08 10.21
C SER A 49 -6.63 -4.70 11.15
N ILE A 50 -6.19 -5.40 12.21
CA ILE A 50 -7.05 -5.93 13.27
C ILE A 50 -7.86 -4.84 13.98
N ARG A 51 -7.35 -3.59 14.06
CA ARG A 51 -8.08 -2.46 14.65
C ARG A 51 -9.25 -1.98 13.78
N ASN A 52 -9.26 -2.37 12.51
CA ASN A 52 -10.35 -2.11 11.58
C ASN A 52 -11.17 -3.38 11.28
N VAL A 53 -10.97 -4.48 12.03
CA VAL A 53 -11.64 -5.77 11.82
C VAL A 53 -11.34 -6.38 10.44
N LEU A 54 -10.25 -5.96 9.79
CA LEU A 54 -9.84 -6.39 8.45
C LEU A 54 -8.60 -7.27 8.48
N SER A 55 -8.62 -8.32 9.29
CA SER A 55 -7.48 -9.22 9.49
C SER A 55 -7.26 -10.19 8.33
N GLN A 56 -8.27 -10.43 7.50
CA GLN A 56 -8.29 -11.41 6.40
C GLN A 56 -8.71 -10.75 5.08
N PHE A 57 -8.70 -11.51 3.99
CA PHE A 57 -9.22 -11.03 2.71
C PHE A 57 -10.75 -10.91 2.74
N ILE A 58 -11.28 -9.82 2.20
CA ILE A 58 -12.71 -9.67 1.95
C ILE A 58 -13.07 -10.46 0.69
N VAL A 59 -14.22 -11.14 0.72
CA VAL A 59 -14.81 -11.82 -0.44
C VAL A 59 -15.90 -10.93 -1.04
N PRO A 60 -15.99 -10.79 -2.37
CA PRO A 60 -17.07 -10.04 -3.00
C PRO A 60 -18.45 -10.52 -2.51
N GLY A 61 -19.29 -9.57 -2.10
CA GLY A 61 -20.64 -9.84 -1.60
C GLY A 61 -20.75 -10.04 -0.08
N THR A 62 -19.64 -10.06 0.67
CA THR A 62 -19.71 -10.01 2.14
C THR A 62 -19.90 -8.57 2.63
N PRO A 63 -20.46 -8.36 3.84
CA PRO A 63 -20.66 -7.02 4.39
C PRO A 63 -19.36 -6.38 4.89
N ASP A 64 -18.26 -7.14 4.96
CA ASP A 64 -16.99 -6.67 5.51
C ASP A 64 -16.37 -5.60 4.62
N THR A 65 -16.13 -4.44 5.20
CA THR A 65 -15.52 -3.30 4.52
C THR A 65 -14.73 -2.48 5.53
N LEU A 66 -13.94 -1.53 5.03
CA LEU A 66 -13.31 -0.55 5.91
C LEU A 66 -14.41 0.24 6.64
N PRO A 67 -14.39 0.33 7.99
CA PRO A 67 -15.41 1.05 8.73
C PRO A 67 -15.55 2.49 8.24
N ALA A 68 -16.78 2.96 8.06
CA ALA A 68 -17.04 4.32 7.58
C ALA A 68 -16.44 5.41 8.48
N SER A 69 -16.27 5.12 9.77
CA SER A 69 -15.64 5.96 10.78
C SER A 69 -14.12 6.01 10.67
N ALA A 70 -13.46 5.11 9.93
CA ALA A 70 -12.01 5.06 9.85
C ALA A 70 -11.43 6.37 9.29
N CYS A 71 -10.46 6.94 9.98
CA CYS A 71 -9.73 8.11 9.51
C CYS A 71 -8.67 7.64 8.51
N THR A 72 -8.85 7.95 7.23
CA THR A 72 -7.90 7.56 6.17
C THR A 72 -6.99 8.72 5.81
N MET A 73 -5.81 8.41 5.28
CA MET A 73 -4.90 9.39 4.69
C MET A 73 -5.63 10.26 3.65
N GLY A 74 -6.54 9.69 2.85
CA GLY A 74 -7.38 10.45 1.92
C GLY A 74 -8.32 11.45 2.61
N LYS A 75 -8.96 11.07 3.73
CA LYS A 75 -9.77 12.01 4.53
C LYS A 75 -8.91 13.13 5.13
N LEU A 76 -7.71 12.80 5.61
CA LEU A 76 -6.77 13.78 6.15
C LEU A 76 -6.36 14.81 5.10
N PHE A 77 -5.94 14.35 3.91
CA PHE A 77 -5.55 15.24 2.81
C PHE A 77 -6.72 16.10 2.29
N LYS A 78 -7.92 15.51 2.19
CA LYS A 78 -9.12 16.27 1.83
C LYS A 78 -9.42 17.38 2.84
N ASN A 79 -9.28 17.10 4.14
CA ASN A 79 -9.51 18.09 5.19
C ASN A 79 -8.51 19.24 5.16
N THR A 80 -7.29 19.00 4.68
CA THR A 80 -6.25 20.03 4.49
C THR A 80 -6.32 20.70 3.10
N ARG A 81 -7.40 20.48 2.32
CA ARG A 81 -7.66 21.03 0.98
C ARG A 81 -6.67 20.58 -0.12
N TRP A 82 -6.11 19.38 0.02
CA TRP A 82 -5.32 18.75 -1.05
C TRP A 82 -6.27 18.06 -2.05
N THR A 83 -6.07 18.30 -3.34
CA THR A 83 -6.88 17.80 -4.46
C THR A 83 -6.19 16.68 -5.22
#